data_AF-A0A838QUV2-F1
#
_entry.id   AF-A0A838QUV2-F1
#
_cell.length_a   1.000
_cell.length_b   1.000
_cell.length_c   1.000
_cell.angle_alpha   90.00
_cell.angle_beta   90.00
_cell.angle_gamma   90.00
#
_symmetry.space_group_name_H-M   'P 1'
#
loop_
_entity.id
_entity.type
_entity.pdbx_description
1 polymer ?
#
loop_
_entity_poly.entity_id
_entity_poly.type
_entity_poly.pdbx_seq_one_letter_code
_entity_poly.pdbx_strand_id
1 'polypeptide(L)'
;MILAALSRRYRQVAADSSSGITPIGHRRQRVSFCLTLGQDGSLLRIDDVRIKDGAKSTPVVLTVPGLPKPPGSGINPGFLCDNAAYLVGYKADDRHPKRTAAAFAAFRNSHLLVEEEIGDPAFFGRLSVFGELEARIGSLASWHERARG
;
A
#
# COMPACT_ATOMS: atom_id res chain seq x y z
N MET A 1 -38.75 2.85 1.19
CA MET A 1 -37.60 2.64 2.09
C MET A 1 -36.35 3.28 1.47
N ILE A 2 -35.85 4.38 2.04
CA ILE A 2 -34.87 5.27 1.38
C ILE A 2 -33.45 4.68 1.27
N LEU A 3 -33.02 3.87 2.25
CA LEU A 3 -31.67 3.29 2.28
C LEU A 3 -31.42 2.31 1.12
N ALA A 4 -32.40 1.47 0.77
CA ALA A 4 -32.28 0.55 -0.36
C ALA A 4 -32.17 1.29 -1.70
N ALA A 5 -32.91 2.40 -1.85
CA ALA A 5 -32.86 3.24 -3.04
C ALA A 5 -31.50 3.95 -3.18
N LEU A 6 -30.96 4.49 -2.07
CA LEU A 6 -29.62 5.09 -2.04
C LEU A 6 -28.52 4.06 -2.34
N SER A 7 -28.58 2.87 -1.76
CA SER A 7 -27.64 1.79 -2.02
C SER A 7 -27.65 1.36 -3.50
N ARG A 8 -28.84 1.22 -4.09
CA ARG A 8 -28.99 0.91 -5.52
C ARG A 8 -28.41 2.01 -6.40
N ARG A 9 -28.69 3.28 -6.08
CA ARG A 9 -28.16 4.43 -6.82
C ARG A 9 -26.64 4.48 -6.75
N TYR A 10 -26.06 4.29 -5.56
CA TYR A 10 -24.61 4.22 -5.40
C TYR A 10 -24.01 3.13 -6.29
N ARG A 11 -24.55 1.90 -6.27
CA ARG A 11 -24.03 0.80 -7.11
C ARG A 11 -24.09 1.11 -8.60
N GLN A 12 -25.17 1.75 -9.06
CA GLN A 12 -25.32 2.17 -10.46
C GLN A 12 -24.25 3.19 -10.87
N VAL A 13 -24.01 4.20 -10.02
CA VAL A 13 -23.03 5.25 -10.34
C VAL A 13 -21.60 4.70 -10.19
N ALA A 14 -21.33 3.87 -9.18
CA ALA A 14 -20.02 3.25 -8.99
C ALA A 14 -19.65 2.24 -10.10
N ALA A 15 -20.63 1.69 -10.82
CA ALA A 15 -20.40 0.84 -11.99
C ALA A 15 -19.96 1.64 -13.22
N ASP A 16 -20.19 2.95 -13.25
CA ASP A 16 -19.69 3.84 -14.29
C ASP A 16 -18.26 4.28 -13.95
N SER A 17 -17.30 3.79 -14.74
CA SER A 17 -15.87 4.11 -14.63
C SER A 17 -15.56 5.62 -14.75
N SER A 18 -16.46 6.39 -15.38
CA SER A 18 -16.31 7.84 -15.56
C SER A 18 -16.87 8.67 -14.39
N SER A 19 -17.63 8.04 -13.49
CA SER A 19 -18.32 8.73 -12.38
C SER A 19 -17.38 9.33 -11.34
N GLY A 20 -16.12 8.89 -11.31
CA GLY A 20 -15.13 9.27 -10.29
C GLY A 20 -15.42 8.71 -8.90
N ILE A 21 -16.51 7.95 -8.71
CA ILE A 21 -16.85 7.31 -7.43
C ILE A 21 -15.92 6.14 -7.18
N THR A 22 -15.41 6.07 -5.95
CA THR A 22 -14.59 4.94 -5.51
C THR A 22 -15.49 3.77 -5.12
N PRO A 23 -15.23 2.54 -5.61
CA PRO A 23 -15.97 1.35 -5.22
C PRO A 23 -15.96 1.11 -3.71
N ILE A 24 -16.94 0.36 -3.21
CA ILE A 24 -16.99 -0.06 -1.80
C ILE A 24 -15.70 -0.82 -1.47
N GLY A 25 -15.19 -0.58 -0.25
CA GLY A 25 -13.96 -1.22 0.22
C GLY A 25 -12.68 -0.69 -0.42
N HIS A 26 -12.75 0.37 -1.23
CA HIS A 26 -11.60 1.02 -1.83
C HIS A 26 -11.48 2.48 -1.39
N ARG A 27 -10.30 3.05 -1.57
CA ARG A 27 -10.02 4.47 -1.36
C ARG A 27 -9.13 5.02 -2.47
N ARG A 28 -9.16 6.34 -2.67
CA ARG A 28 -8.18 7.03 -3.53
C ARG A 28 -6.94 7.36 -2.71
N GLN A 29 -5.78 6.99 -3.22
CA GLN A 29 -4.49 7.19 -2.57
C GLN A 29 -3.48 7.80 -3.55
N ARG A 30 -2.66 8.73 -3.07
CA ARG A 30 -1.49 9.21 -3.81
C ARG A 30 -0.37 8.18 -3.65
N VAL A 31 0.10 7.65 -4.78
CA VAL A 31 1.11 6.59 -4.85
C VAL A 31 2.28 7.09 -5.69
N SER A 32 3.48 6.97 -5.13
CA SER A 32 4.73 7.32 -5.81
C SER A 32 5.45 6.09 -6.36
N PHE A 33 5.35 4.97 -5.66
CA PHE A 33 6.09 3.76 -5.99
C PHE A 33 5.18 2.54 -5.94
N CYS A 34 5.45 1.58 -6.82
CA CYS A 34 4.79 0.29 -6.85
C CYS A 34 5.83 -0.82 -6.63
N LEU A 35 5.51 -1.78 -5.76
CA LEU A 35 6.36 -2.92 -5.47
C LEU A 35 5.80 -4.13 -6.23
N THR A 36 6.62 -4.72 -7.10
CA THR A 36 6.29 -5.98 -7.76
C THR A 36 6.87 -7.12 -6.95
N LEU A 37 6.01 -8.02 -6.48
CA LEU A 37 6.37 -9.19 -5.69
C LEU A 37 6.24 -10.45 -6.55
N GLY A 38 7.13 -11.42 -6.32
CA GLY A 38 7.07 -12.75 -6.91
C GLY A 38 5.96 -13.60 -6.29
N GLN A 39 5.68 -14.75 -6.90
CA GLN A 39 4.73 -15.73 -6.35
C GLN A 39 5.21 -16.39 -5.04
N ASP A 40 6.51 -16.30 -4.77
CA ASP A 40 7.17 -16.68 -3.51
C ASP A 40 7.25 -15.50 -2.52
N GLY A 41 6.78 -14.33 -2.94
CA GLY A 41 6.85 -13.08 -2.20
C GLY A 41 8.09 -12.26 -2.46
N SER A 42 9.13 -12.82 -3.05
CA SER A 42 10.38 -12.10 -3.24
C SER A 42 10.15 -10.74 -3.90
N LEU A 43 10.81 -9.69 -3.40
CA LEU A 43 10.71 -8.38 -4.03
C LEU A 43 11.42 -8.43 -5.39
N LEU A 44 10.66 -8.43 -6.48
CA LEU A 44 11.21 -8.50 -7.83
C LEU A 44 11.66 -7.11 -8.30
N ARG A 45 10.82 -6.10 -8.11
CA ARG A 45 11.07 -4.74 -8.63
C ARG A 45 10.37 -3.66 -7.81
N ILE A 46 10.96 -2.46 -7.82
CA ILE A 46 10.33 -1.24 -7.35
C ILE A 46 10.24 -0.28 -8.54
N ASP A 47 9.02 0.07 -8.91
CA ASP A 47 8.72 0.97 -10.02
C ASP A 47 8.35 2.36 -9.49
N ASP A 48 8.98 3.42 -10.04
CA ASP A 48 8.56 4.80 -9.81
C ASP A 48 7.42 5.13 -10.77
N VAL A 49 6.22 5.32 -10.21
CA VAL A 49 4.98 5.56 -10.97
C VAL A 49 4.60 7.03 -11.01
N ARG A 50 5.45 7.93 -10.50
CA ARG A 50 5.18 9.37 -10.50
C ARG A 50 5.15 9.92 -11.93
N ILE A 51 4.27 10.90 -12.13
CA ILE A 51 4.26 11.70 -13.37
C ILE A 51 5.40 12.70 -13.28
N LYS A 52 6.31 12.63 -14.25
CA LYS A 52 7.44 13.55 -14.38
C LYS A 52 7.05 14.67 -15.32
N ASP A 53 7.09 15.90 -14.81
CA ASP A 53 6.89 17.13 -15.58
C ASP A 53 8.11 18.03 -15.40
N GLY A 54 9.04 17.94 -16.35
CA GLY A 54 10.37 18.56 -16.25
C GLY A 54 11.12 18.08 -15.00
N ALA A 55 11.41 19.01 -14.09
CA ALA A 55 12.08 18.73 -12.82
C ALA A 55 11.14 18.30 -11.69
N LYS A 56 9.82 18.37 -11.87
CA LYS A 56 8.83 18.02 -10.84
C LYS A 56 8.37 16.58 -11.00
N SER A 57 8.35 15.84 -9.90
CA SER A 57 7.81 14.49 -9.84
C SER A 57 6.57 14.44 -8.94
N THR A 58 5.40 14.15 -9.52
CA THR A 58 4.12 14.16 -8.79
C THR A 58 3.54 12.75 -8.64
N PRO A 59 3.10 12.34 -7.43
CA PRO A 59 2.42 11.06 -7.22
C PRO A 59 1.15 10.92 -8.06
N VAL A 60 0.88 9.70 -8.53
CA VAL A 60 -0.37 9.37 -9.24
C VAL A 60 -1.46 9.05 -8.21
N VAL A 61 -2.70 9.42 -8.52
CA VAL A 61 -3.86 9.04 -7.69
C VAL A 61 -4.42 7.72 -8.20
N LEU A 62 -4.28 6.67 -7.39
CA LEU A 62 -4.80 5.34 -7.68
C LEU A 62 -5.95 4.99 -6.74
N THR A 63 -6.88 4.17 -7.25
CA THR A 63 -7.88 3.50 -6.43
C THR A 63 -7.23 2.23 -5.87
N VAL A 64 -7.12 2.15 -4.54
CA VAL A 64 -6.47 1.04 -3.83
C VAL A 64 -7.47 0.37 -2.89
N PRO A 65 -7.32 -0.95 -2.63
CA PRO A 65 -8.19 -1.64 -1.69
C PRO A 65 -7.94 -1.18 -0.25
N GLY A 66 -8.97 -1.34 0.58
CA GLY A 66 -8.99 -0.99 1.99
C GLY A 66 -9.64 0.37 2.28
N LEU A 67 -10.21 0.46 3.48
CA LEU A 67 -10.87 1.66 3.99
C LEU A 67 -9.88 2.78 4.33
N PRO A 68 -10.33 4.04 4.42
CA PRO A 68 -9.53 5.13 4.95
C PRO A 68 -8.97 4.80 6.34
N LYS A 69 -7.72 5.17 6.57
CA LYS A 69 -7.10 4.97 7.88
C LYS A 69 -7.81 5.82 8.95
N PRO A 70 -8.01 5.27 10.17
CA PRO A 70 -8.52 6.07 11.27
C PRO A 70 -7.60 7.29 11.54
N PRO A 71 -8.17 8.45 11.88
CA PRO A 71 -7.36 9.60 12.28
C PRO A 71 -6.63 9.29 13.60
N GLY A 72 -5.35 9.65 13.69
CA GLY A 72 -4.56 9.51 14.92
C GLY A 72 -3.10 9.12 14.69
N SER A 73 -2.29 9.19 15.76
CA SER A 73 -0.86 8.85 15.76
C SER A 73 -0.55 7.36 15.95
N GLY A 74 -1.60 6.54 16.13
CA GLY A 74 -1.50 5.09 16.33
C GLY A 74 -0.91 4.34 15.14
N ILE A 75 -0.62 3.05 15.37
CA ILE A 75 -0.13 2.14 14.33
C ILE A 75 -1.34 1.58 13.58
N ASN A 76 -1.58 2.10 12.37
CA ASN A 76 -2.75 1.81 11.55
C ASN A 76 -2.27 1.34 10.16
N PRO A 77 -2.03 0.04 9.96
CA PRO A 77 -1.58 -0.49 8.67
C PRO A 77 -2.69 -0.36 7.63
N GLY A 78 -2.32 0.11 6.43
CA GLY A 78 -3.20 0.04 5.27
C GLY A 78 -3.19 -1.37 4.67
N PHE A 79 -4.25 -1.72 3.94
CA PHE A 79 -4.27 -2.97 3.18
C PHE A 79 -3.56 -2.78 1.82
N LEU A 80 -2.52 -3.58 1.56
CA LEU A 80 -1.67 -3.61 0.36
C LEU A 80 -0.98 -2.30 -0.08
N CYS A 81 -1.29 -1.17 0.55
CA CYS A 81 -0.76 0.15 0.18
C CYS A 81 -0.48 0.99 1.43
N ASP A 82 0.79 1.28 1.67
CA ASP A 82 1.27 2.07 2.81
C ASP A 82 2.60 2.78 2.49
N ASN A 83 3.18 3.47 3.48
CA ASN A 83 4.53 4.01 3.38
C ASN A 83 5.61 2.93 3.62
N ALA A 84 6.87 3.29 3.36
CA ALA A 84 8.01 2.37 3.48
C ALA A 84 8.20 1.79 4.90
N ALA A 85 7.83 2.51 5.95
CA ALA A 85 7.96 2.01 7.32
C ALA A 85 7.03 0.81 7.58
N TYR A 86 5.82 0.83 7.00
CA TYR A 86 4.87 -0.29 7.11
C TYR A 86 5.15 -1.40 6.09
N LEU A 87 5.48 -1.05 4.84
CA LEU A 87 5.66 -2.04 3.77
C LEU A 87 6.96 -2.85 3.88
N VAL A 88 8.06 -2.19 4.27
CA VAL A 88 9.40 -2.77 4.22
C VAL A 88 10.19 -2.58 5.53
N GLY A 89 9.58 -2.01 6.58
CA GLY A 89 10.24 -1.82 7.86
C GLY A 89 11.40 -0.83 7.85
N TYR A 90 11.44 0.06 6.85
CA TYR A 90 12.56 0.96 6.65
C TYR A 90 12.13 2.41 6.51
N LYS A 91 12.93 3.29 7.10
CA LYS A 91 12.81 4.74 7.04
C LYS A 91 14.21 5.34 7.07
N ALA A 92 14.50 6.27 6.15
CA ALA A 92 15.76 7.01 6.20
C ALA A 92 15.81 7.90 7.45
N ASP A 93 17.00 8.04 8.02
CA ASP A 93 17.27 8.86 9.20
C ASP A 93 16.27 8.59 10.34
N ASP A 94 15.98 7.31 10.59
CA ASP A 94 14.92 6.93 11.50
C ASP A 94 15.27 7.23 12.96
N ARG A 95 14.61 8.27 13.49
CA ARG A 95 14.71 8.66 14.90
C ARG A 95 13.95 7.71 15.83
N HIS A 96 13.08 6.83 15.31
CA HIS A 96 12.21 5.96 16.09
C HIS A 96 12.15 4.52 15.53
N PRO A 97 13.28 3.79 15.47
CA PRO A 97 13.36 2.46 14.86
C PRO A 97 12.41 1.43 15.48
N LYS A 98 12.18 1.52 16.81
CA LYS A 98 11.19 0.65 17.50
C LYS A 98 9.77 0.82 16.94
N ARG A 99 9.39 2.05 16.59
CA ARG A 99 8.06 2.33 16.02
C ARG A 99 7.97 1.84 14.58
N THR A 100 9.04 1.95 13.81
CA THR A 100 9.11 1.44 12.43
C THR A 100 9.00 -0.09 12.43
N ALA A 101 9.75 -0.78 13.29
CA ALA A 101 9.62 -2.24 13.45
C ALA A 101 8.20 -2.65 13.89
N ALA A 102 7.60 -1.93 14.84
CA ALA A 102 6.22 -2.20 15.26
C ALA A 102 5.19 -1.95 14.15
N ALA A 103 5.39 -0.90 13.33
CA ALA A 103 4.52 -0.61 12.19
C ALA A 103 4.59 -1.70 11.13
N PHE A 104 5.79 -2.17 10.82
CA PHE A 104 6.02 -3.29 9.93
C PHE A 104 5.39 -4.59 10.44
N ALA A 105 5.60 -4.92 11.72
CA ALA A 105 4.99 -6.09 12.33
C ALA A 105 3.45 -6.02 12.31
N ALA A 106 2.87 -4.86 12.58
CA ALA A 106 1.43 -4.66 12.50
C ALA A 106 0.90 -4.82 11.06
N PHE A 107 1.62 -4.30 10.06
CA PHE A 107 1.27 -4.50 8.64
C PHE A 107 1.31 -5.98 8.27
N ARG A 108 2.38 -6.70 8.62
CA ARG A 108 2.47 -8.14 8.38
C ARG A 108 1.29 -8.88 9.03
N ASN A 109 1.06 -8.66 10.31
CA ASN A 109 0.01 -9.35 11.06
C ASN A 109 -1.39 -9.07 10.50
N SER A 110 -1.68 -7.83 10.06
CA SER A 110 -3.00 -7.53 9.48
C SER A 110 -3.27 -8.29 8.17
N HIS A 111 -2.23 -8.57 7.39
CA HIS A 111 -2.37 -9.35 6.15
C HIS A 111 -2.45 -10.85 6.42
N LEU A 112 -1.71 -11.37 7.41
CA LEU A 112 -1.81 -12.78 7.83
C LEU A 112 -3.20 -13.11 8.37
N LEU A 113 -3.87 -12.19 9.06
CA LEU A 113 -5.21 -12.42 9.60
C LEU A 113 -6.28 -12.65 8.54
N VAL A 114 -6.08 -12.15 7.32
CA VAL A 114 -7.03 -12.29 6.22
C VAL A 114 -6.55 -13.27 5.16
N GLU A 115 -5.41 -13.93 5.39
CA GLU A 115 -4.78 -14.83 4.45
C GLU A 115 -5.65 -16.05 4.13
N GLU A 116 -6.18 -16.70 5.17
CA GLU A 116 -7.10 -17.83 5.02
C GLU A 116 -8.41 -17.45 4.30
N GLU A 117 -8.93 -16.25 4.58
CA GLU A 117 -10.17 -15.75 3.96
C GLU A 117 -9.98 -15.43 2.47
N ILE A 118 -8.81 -14.92 2.09
CA ILE A 118 -8.49 -14.61 0.70
C ILE A 118 -8.25 -15.88 -0.11
N GLY A 119 -7.57 -16.89 0.45
CA GLY A 119 -7.45 -18.21 -0.17
C GLY A 119 -6.76 -18.24 -1.55
N ASP A 120 -6.08 -17.15 -1.94
CA ASP A 120 -5.39 -17.00 -3.23
C ASP A 120 -3.89 -17.24 -3.06
N PRO A 121 -3.29 -18.29 -3.68
CA PRO A 121 -1.84 -18.57 -3.68
C PRO A 121 -0.94 -17.35 -3.93
N ALA A 122 -1.37 -16.42 -4.79
CA ALA A 122 -0.62 -15.20 -5.06
C ALA A 122 -0.60 -14.28 -3.84
N PHE A 123 -1.63 -14.28 -2.99
CA PHE A 123 -1.64 -13.57 -1.71
C PHE A 123 -0.66 -14.20 -0.71
N PHE A 124 -0.65 -15.53 -0.56
CA PHE A 124 0.27 -16.27 0.34
C PHE A 124 1.74 -16.04 0.00
N GLY A 125 2.07 -16.07 -1.30
CA GLY A 125 3.38 -15.71 -1.79
C GLY A 125 3.87 -14.37 -1.25
N ARG A 126 3.03 -13.34 -1.33
CA ARG A 126 3.34 -11.95 -0.96
C ARG A 126 3.64 -11.72 0.52
N LEU A 127 3.53 -12.72 1.40
CA LEU A 127 3.82 -12.63 2.84
C LEU A 127 5.17 -13.26 3.26
N SER A 128 5.84 -14.05 2.41
CA SER A 128 7.16 -14.64 2.72
C SER A 128 8.32 -13.64 2.64
N VAL A 129 8.08 -12.43 2.14
CA VAL A 129 9.09 -11.37 1.90
C VAL A 129 9.65 -10.74 3.18
N PHE A 130 8.97 -10.89 4.30
CA PHE A 130 9.17 -9.99 5.43
C PHE A 130 10.48 -10.22 6.22
N GLY A 131 11.25 -11.27 5.89
CA GLY A 131 12.61 -11.49 6.43
C GLY A 131 13.76 -11.14 5.48
N GLU A 132 13.60 -11.35 4.16
CA GLU A 132 14.67 -11.13 3.16
C GLU A 132 14.82 -9.67 2.69
N LEU A 133 13.79 -8.84 2.94
CA LEU A 133 13.80 -7.43 2.58
C LEU A 133 14.91 -6.65 3.31
N GLU A 134 15.22 -6.97 4.57
CA GLU A 134 16.29 -6.33 5.33
C GLU A 134 17.67 -6.46 4.64
N ALA A 135 17.96 -7.62 4.04
CA ALA A 135 19.24 -7.87 3.37
C ALA A 135 19.38 -7.09 2.04
N ARG A 136 18.28 -6.80 1.34
CA ARG A 136 18.29 -6.09 0.05
C ARG A 136 18.13 -4.57 0.18
N ILE A 137 17.69 -4.08 1.34
CA ILE A 137 17.59 -2.63 1.63
C ILE A 137 18.97 -1.94 1.71
N GLY A 138 20.07 -2.69 1.94
CA GLY A 138 21.42 -2.17 1.80
C GLY A 138 21.74 -1.59 0.41
N SER A 139 21.10 -2.09 -0.66
CA SER A 139 21.26 -1.55 -2.02
C SER A 139 20.31 -0.38 -2.33
N LEU A 140 19.39 -0.04 -1.42
CA LEU A 140 18.36 1.00 -1.58
C LEU A 140 18.84 2.41 -1.16
N ALA A 141 20.10 2.59 -0.76
CA ALA A 141 20.67 3.91 -0.51
C ALA A 141 20.54 4.86 -1.73
N SER A 142 20.57 4.32 -2.96
CA SER A 142 20.32 5.06 -4.21
C SER A 142 18.84 5.35 -4.51
N TRP A 143 17.90 4.71 -3.81
CA TRP A 143 16.46 4.88 -4.03
C TRP A 143 15.87 6.06 -3.24
N HIS A 144 16.39 6.33 -2.04
CA HIS A 144 15.99 7.51 -1.26
C HIS A 144 16.36 8.84 -1.91
N GLU A 145 17.47 8.89 -2.63
CA GLU A 145 17.85 10.08 -3.42
C GLU A 145 16.83 10.37 -4.53
N ARG A 146 16.25 9.32 -5.14
CA ARG A 146 15.19 9.46 -6.15
C ARG A 146 13.82 9.79 -5.54
N ALA A 147 13.56 9.41 -4.29
CA ALA A 147 12.32 9.73 -3.58
C ALA A 147 12.24 11.18 -3.08
N ARG A 148 13.39 11.88 -2.99
CA ARG A 148 13.47 13.31 -2.61
C ARG A 148 13.30 14.29 -3.79
N GLY A 149 13.39 13.82 -5.04
CA GLY A 149 13.21 14.62 -6.27
C GLY A 149 11.84 14.43 -6.90
#